data_AF-A0A1G8X4R7-F1
#
_entry.id   AF-A0A1G8X4R7-F1
#
_cell.length_a   1.000
_cell.length_b   1.000
_cell.length_c   1.000
_cell.angle_alpha   90.00
_cell.angle_beta   90.00
_cell.angle_gamma   90.00
#
_symmetry.space_group_name_H-M   'P 1'
#
loop_
_entity.id
_entity.type
_entity.pdbx_description
1 polymer ?
#
loop_
_entity_poly.entity_id
_entity_poly.type
_entity_poly.pdbx_seq_one_letter_code
_entity_poly.pdbx_strand_id
1 'polypeptide(L)'
;MSHTLEIIPTQRPMRIGLIAKSALLGSLLCTDAYAELHPNTPPGGNFALENWNITIPVDSTGGVTGKPLTIYPAKLSGPNGYSNRPYFYTEADGAMTMWAPLNGATTGGSAHPRSELREMIDPSTNAVNWDSFGTAILDAQLKVMQVPQKDGTVIVGQVHGHGSAPLVLVYYKYDFATQTGKVFTKLQGTPVQGPPYWHYTILSGVKLGQTFTYQIKVSRNGSDPAVVAVSANNGTPATMVMDSSWDTETFYFKAGSYLHTYGDSSTDGALVKFYRLATSHPADGLYITTNAALPNAKANTPYSTQLSFRGGMGGGTWSLVSGHPPAGLTLNRDGSITGTPATSAISSQPNDFMVRVTDANGATYSKKFSIIVGS
;
A
#
# COMPACT_ATOMS: atom_id res chain seq x y z
N MET A 1 30.85 -59.44 -6.05
CA MET A 1 29.48 -58.91 -6.12
C MET A 1 29.60 -57.40 -6.16
N SER A 2 29.09 -56.79 -7.23
CA SER A 2 29.37 -55.41 -7.64
C SER A 2 28.65 -54.40 -6.74
N HIS A 3 29.38 -53.39 -6.26
CA HIS A 3 28.80 -52.19 -5.64
C HIS A 3 28.36 -51.22 -6.74
N THR A 4 27.07 -50.89 -6.79
CA THR A 4 26.54 -49.82 -7.64
C THR A 4 26.27 -48.61 -6.75
N LEU A 5 27.05 -47.54 -6.94
CA LEU A 5 26.76 -46.20 -6.39
C LEU A 5 25.59 -45.60 -7.19
N GLU A 6 24.49 -45.26 -6.51
CA GLU A 6 23.46 -44.39 -7.06
C GLU A 6 23.89 -42.93 -6.91
N ILE A 7 24.14 -42.26 -8.04
CA ILE A 7 24.47 -40.84 -8.13
C ILE A 7 23.16 -40.06 -8.18
N ILE A 8 22.89 -39.28 -7.12
CA ILE A 8 21.82 -38.27 -7.11
C ILE A 8 22.20 -37.16 -8.10
N PRO A 9 21.33 -36.79 -9.06
CA PRO A 9 21.65 -35.71 -10.00
C PRO A 9 21.67 -34.37 -9.26
N THR A 10 22.81 -33.71 -9.28
CA THR A 10 22.98 -32.33 -8.81
C THR A 10 22.15 -31.39 -9.70
N GLN A 11 21.23 -30.64 -9.09
CA GLN A 11 20.53 -29.55 -9.77
C GLN A 11 21.56 -28.53 -10.27
N ARG A 12 21.51 -28.25 -11.57
CA ARG A 12 22.34 -27.22 -12.22
C ARG A 12 22.02 -25.84 -11.61
N PRO A 13 23.02 -25.00 -11.31
CA PRO A 13 22.76 -23.62 -10.93
C PRO A 13 22.11 -22.88 -12.10
N MET A 14 21.00 -22.20 -11.80
CA MET A 14 20.26 -21.35 -12.72
C MET A 14 21.21 -20.26 -13.26
N ARG A 15 21.28 -20.13 -14.59
CA ARG A 15 22.10 -19.11 -15.26
C ARG A 15 21.63 -17.71 -14.86
N ILE A 16 22.46 -16.98 -14.15
CA ILE A 16 22.32 -15.54 -13.93
C ILE A 16 22.55 -14.85 -15.28
N GLY A 17 21.47 -14.39 -15.90
CA GLY A 17 21.52 -13.49 -17.04
C GLY A 17 22.06 -12.14 -16.59
N LEU A 18 23.26 -11.79 -17.06
CA LEU A 18 23.90 -10.50 -16.86
C LEU A 18 23.14 -9.44 -17.68
N ILE A 19 22.17 -8.75 -17.07
CA ILE A 19 21.58 -7.56 -17.69
C ILE A 19 22.51 -6.38 -17.41
N ALA A 20 22.96 -5.74 -18.50
CA ALA A 20 23.95 -4.68 -18.50
C ALA A 20 23.58 -3.51 -17.58
N LYS A 21 24.55 -3.13 -16.74
CA LYS A 21 24.56 -1.87 -15.99
C LYS A 21 24.56 -0.69 -16.96
N SER A 22 23.45 0.04 -17.02
CA SER A 22 23.44 1.42 -17.48
C SER A 22 23.26 2.30 -16.25
N ALA A 23 24.38 2.64 -15.62
CA ALA A 23 24.42 3.70 -14.61
C ALA A 23 24.49 5.03 -15.37
N LEU A 24 23.37 5.75 -15.42
CA LEU A 24 23.40 7.18 -15.72
C LEU A 24 23.24 7.92 -14.39
N LEU A 25 24.37 8.40 -13.87
CA LEU A 25 24.40 9.43 -12.83
C LEU A 25 23.77 10.69 -13.43
N GLY A 26 22.55 10.98 -13.01
CA GLY A 26 21.94 12.30 -13.12
C GLY A 26 21.62 12.78 -11.71
N SER A 27 22.62 13.33 -11.02
CA SER A 27 22.39 14.08 -9.79
C SER A 27 21.74 15.42 -10.17
N LEU A 28 20.41 15.42 -10.33
CA LEU A 28 19.65 16.62 -10.02
C LEU A 28 19.65 16.73 -8.49
N LEU A 29 20.42 17.69 -7.98
CA LEU A 29 20.13 18.31 -6.70
C LEU A 29 18.81 19.06 -6.84
N CYS A 30 17.70 18.32 -6.88
CA CYS A 30 16.44 18.86 -6.40
C CYS A 30 16.58 18.81 -4.88
N THR A 31 17.06 19.91 -4.29
CA THR A 31 16.73 20.16 -2.89
C THR A 31 15.22 20.37 -2.88
N ASP A 32 14.47 19.27 -2.80
CA ASP A 32 13.07 19.36 -2.41
C ASP A 32 13.10 20.07 -1.06
N ALA A 33 12.76 21.36 -1.08
CA ALA A 33 12.45 22.08 0.13
C ALA A 33 11.24 21.35 0.69
N TYR A 34 11.49 20.39 1.60
CA TYR A 34 10.42 19.71 2.31
C TYR A 34 9.53 20.79 2.93
N ALA A 35 8.21 20.63 2.80
CA ALA A 35 7.27 21.52 3.47
C ALA A 35 7.69 21.64 4.95
N GLU A 36 7.81 22.88 5.43
CA GLU A 36 8.21 23.13 6.81
C GLU A 36 7.16 22.51 7.75
N LEU A 37 7.58 21.62 8.65
CA LEU A 37 6.68 21.03 9.63
C LEU A 37 6.37 22.06 10.71
N HIS A 38 5.09 22.28 11.01
CA HIS A 38 4.65 23.28 11.97
C HIS A 38 4.41 22.66 13.36
N PRO A 39 5.18 23.02 14.41
CA PRO A 39 5.10 22.39 15.73
C PRO A 39 3.75 22.54 16.44
N ASN A 40 3.00 23.60 16.12
CA ASN A 40 1.71 23.91 16.76
C ASN A 40 0.50 23.33 15.99
N THR A 41 0.76 22.59 14.91
CA THR A 41 -0.28 21.99 14.08
C THR A 41 -0.35 20.49 14.38
N PRO A 42 -1.53 19.91 14.63
CA PRO A 42 -1.72 18.46 14.72
C PRO A 42 -1.13 17.69 13.53
N PRO A 43 -0.84 16.38 13.67
CA PRO A 43 -0.21 15.61 12.60
C PRO A 43 -0.92 15.72 11.24
N GLY A 44 -2.26 15.71 11.23
CA GLY A 44 -3.05 15.84 10.00
C GLY A 44 -2.91 17.17 9.25
N GLY A 45 -2.35 18.22 9.87
CA GLY A 45 -2.05 19.48 9.18
C GLY A 45 -0.62 19.59 8.67
N ASN A 46 0.26 18.70 9.11
CA ASN A 46 1.65 18.59 8.63
C ASN A 46 1.83 17.44 7.62
N PHE A 47 0.91 16.46 7.62
CA PHE A 47 0.96 15.26 6.79
C PHE A 47 -0.38 15.06 6.10
N ALA A 48 -0.35 14.61 4.84
CA ALA A 48 -1.55 14.21 4.09
C ALA A 48 -2.11 12.89 4.65
N LEU A 49 -3.06 13.00 5.59
CA LEU A 49 -3.66 11.86 6.30
C LEU A 49 -5.09 11.52 5.83
N GLU A 50 -5.54 12.10 4.71
CA GLU A 50 -6.89 11.91 4.13
C GLU A 50 -7.14 10.47 3.69
N ASN A 51 -6.06 9.73 3.40
CA ASN A 51 -6.08 8.33 3.01
C ASN A 51 -5.45 7.44 4.09
N TRP A 52 -5.60 7.81 5.37
CA TRP A 52 -5.09 7.03 6.47
C TRP A 52 -6.10 6.98 7.60
N ASN A 53 -6.26 5.82 8.21
CA ASN A 53 -6.73 5.75 9.59
C ASN A 53 -5.52 5.51 10.51
N ILE A 54 -5.67 5.81 11.79
CA ILE A 54 -4.69 5.44 12.81
C ILE A 54 -5.32 4.57 13.88
N THR A 55 -4.61 3.52 14.29
CA THR A 55 -4.93 2.75 15.50
C THR A 55 -3.93 3.11 16.59
N ILE A 56 -4.43 3.55 17.76
CA ILE A 56 -3.62 3.89 18.94
C ILE A 56 -3.81 2.86 20.06
N PRO A 57 -2.84 2.70 20.99
CA PRO A 57 -2.80 1.58 21.92
C PRO A 57 -3.60 1.85 23.21
N VAL A 58 -4.76 2.49 23.08
CA VAL A 58 -5.75 2.70 24.15
C VAL A 58 -7.15 2.52 23.60
N ASP A 59 -8.09 2.13 24.46
CA ASP A 59 -9.51 2.08 24.12
C ASP A 59 -10.17 3.47 24.13
N SER A 60 -11.47 3.50 23.86
CA SER A 60 -12.27 4.74 23.79
C SER A 60 -12.33 5.53 25.10
N THR A 61 -11.96 4.93 26.23
CA THR A 61 -11.88 5.57 27.56
C THR A 61 -10.45 5.91 27.96
N GLY A 62 -9.46 5.58 27.13
CA GLY A 62 -8.04 5.72 27.44
C GLY A 62 -7.45 4.52 28.18
N GLY A 63 -8.21 3.43 28.36
CA GLY A 63 -7.74 2.21 28.99
C GLY A 63 -6.79 1.41 28.09
N VAL A 64 -5.82 0.72 28.69
CA VAL A 64 -4.79 -0.02 27.94
C VAL A 64 -5.10 -1.52 27.76
N THR A 65 -6.22 -1.99 28.31
CA THR A 65 -6.63 -3.42 28.25
C THR A 65 -7.84 -3.66 27.33
N GLY A 66 -8.49 -2.60 26.83
CA GLY A 66 -9.65 -2.70 25.95
C GLY A 66 -9.30 -2.86 24.46
N LYS A 67 -10.32 -2.72 23.59
CA LYS A 67 -10.12 -2.69 22.14
C LYS A 67 -9.42 -1.38 21.75
N PRO A 68 -8.30 -1.41 21.00
CA PRO A 68 -7.59 -0.21 20.61
C PRO A 68 -8.48 0.69 19.73
N LEU A 69 -8.33 1.99 19.94
CA LEU A 69 -9.09 3.02 19.27
C LEU A 69 -8.56 3.25 17.86
N THR A 70 -9.46 3.24 16.89
CA THR A 70 -9.16 3.60 15.50
C THR A 70 -9.82 4.94 15.16
N ILE A 71 -9.03 5.88 14.67
CA ILE A 71 -9.49 7.18 14.18
C ILE A 71 -9.42 7.19 12.67
N TYR A 72 -10.58 7.35 12.02
CA TYR A 72 -10.73 7.36 10.57
C TYR A 72 -10.35 8.72 9.96
N PRO A 73 -10.04 8.76 8.65
CA PRO A 73 -9.54 9.95 7.96
C PRO A 73 -10.29 11.25 8.27
N ALA A 74 -11.63 11.23 8.26
CA ALA A 74 -12.46 12.41 8.49
C ALA A 74 -12.21 13.11 9.84
N LYS A 75 -11.67 12.40 10.84
CA LYS A 75 -11.23 12.97 12.12
C LYS A 75 -9.72 13.07 12.24
N LEU A 76 -8.96 12.35 11.42
CA LEU A 76 -7.51 12.28 11.49
C LEU A 76 -6.82 13.42 10.73
N SER A 77 -7.35 13.77 9.56
CA SER A 77 -6.68 14.68 8.61
C SER A 77 -7.01 16.15 8.85
N GLY A 78 -6.25 17.01 8.17
CA GLY A 78 -6.43 18.46 8.17
C GLY A 78 -5.79 19.17 9.37
N PRO A 79 -5.79 20.52 9.35
CA PRO A 79 -5.11 21.35 10.35
C PRO A 79 -5.69 21.25 11.76
N ASN A 80 -6.90 20.69 11.91
CA ASN A 80 -7.54 20.42 13.21
C ASN A 80 -7.72 18.90 13.45
N GLY A 81 -6.92 18.10 12.74
CA GLY A 81 -6.97 16.64 12.81
C GLY A 81 -6.63 16.10 14.19
N TYR A 82 -6.94 14.83 14.40
CA TYR A 82 -6.76 14.15 15.67
C TYR A 82 -5.31 14.21 16.17
N SER A 83 -5.16 14.49 17.46
CA SER A 83 -3.91 14.44 18.20
C SER A 83 -4.19 13.97 19.62
N ASN A 84 -3.34 13.09 20.13
CA ASN A 84 -3.43 12.53 21.46
C ASN A 84 -2.04 12.19 22.00
N ARG A 85 -1.57 12.97 22.97
CA ARG A 85 -0.31 12.67 23.67
C ARG A 85 -0.57 11.62 24.77
N PRO A 86 0.25 10.56 24.90
CA PRO A 86 1.54 10.35 24.22
C PRO A 86 1.47 9.56 22.91
N TYR A 87 0.32 9.04 22.50
CA TYR A 87 0.27 7.98 21.49
C TYR A 87 0.44 8.45 20.04
N PHE A 88 -0.08 9.62 19.68
CA PHE A 88 -0.02 10.19 18.34
C PHE A 88 -0.14 11.72 18.38
N TYR A 89 0.96 12.45 18.16
CA TYR A 89 0.96 13.91 18.32
C TYR A 89 2.09 14.57 17.52
N THR A 90 2.03 15.89 17.38
CA THR A 90 3.13 16.69 16.84
C THR A 90 4.08 17.09 17.96
N GLU A 91 5.36 16.80 17.82
CA GLU A 91 6.40 17.19 18.80
C GLU A 91 6.98 18.57 18.46
N ALA A 92 7.80 19.14 19.36
CA ALA A 92 8.36 20.49 19.20
C ALA A 92 9.13 20.75 17.89
N ASP A 93 9.60 19.70 17.21
CA ASP A 93 10.26 19.76 15.90
C ASP A 93 9.30 19.52 14.71
N GLY A 94 7.99 19.58 14.93
CA GLY A 94 6.95 19.38 13.91
C GLY A 94 6.72 17.91 13.51
N ALA A 95 7.49 16.97 14.06
CA ALA A 95 7.42 15.57 13.68
C ALA A 95 6.10 14.91 14.14
N MET A 96 5.50 14.11 13.25
CA MET A 96 4.42 13.19 13.61
C MET A 96 4.99 12.07 14.48
N THR A 97 4.67 12.11 15.77
CA THR A 97 5.29 11.28 16.80
C THR A 97 4.32 10.20 17.27
N MET A 98 4.80 8.95 17.29
CA MET A 98 4.01 7.76 17.59
C MET A 98 4.65 6.95 18.71
N TRP A 99 3.90 6.73 19.80
CA TRP A 99 4.32 5.92 20.95
C TRP A 99 3.47 4.66 21.08
N ALA A 100 4.13 3.51 21.19
CA ALA A 100 3.50 2.25 21.56
C ALA A 100 4.18 1.69 22.82
N PRO A 101 3.53 1.73 24.00
CA PRO A 101 4.04 1.10 25.21
C PRO A 101 3.80 -0.42 25.18
N LEU A 102 4.58 -1.17 25.97
CA LEU A 102 4.44 -2.63 26.08
C LEU A 102 3.05 -3.08 26.53
N ASN A 103 2.40 -2.27 27.39
CA ASN A 103 1.11 -2.57 27.99
C ASN A 103 -0.11 -2.10 27.19
N GLY A 104 0.12 -1.58 25.98
CA GLY A 104 -0.93 -0.97 25.19
C GLY A 104 -2.04 -1.93 24.75
N ALA A 105 -3.22 -1.37 24.48
CA ALA A 105 -4.36 -2.11 23.95
C ALA A 105 -4.02 -2.76 22.60
N THR A 106 -4.53 -3.97 22.37
CA THR A 106 -4.20 -4.77 21.17
C THR A 106 -5.43 -5.20 20.38
N THR A 107 -5.25 -5.34 19.07
CA THR A 107 -6.29 -5.85 18.18
C THR A 107 -6.43 -7.36 18.33
N GLY A 108 -7.62 -7.95 18.20
CA GLY A 108 -7.81 -9.40 18.37
C GLY A 108 -6.92 -10.32 17.51
N GLY A 109 -6.29 -9.82 16.45
CA GLY A 109 -5.34 -10.56 15.61
C GLY A 109 -3.85 -10.41 15.96
N SER A 110 -3.47 -9.69 17.01
CA SER A 110 -2.08 -9.56 17.45
C SER A 110 -1.99 -9.30 18.95
N ALA A 111 -1.03 -9.93 19.62
CA ALA A 111 -0.70 -9.64 21.02
C ALA A 111 0.15 -8.36 21.18
N HIS A 112 0.51 -7.68 20.09
CA HIS A 112 1.50 -6.60 20.12
C HIS A 112 0.84 -5.20 19.95
N PRO A 113 1.09 -4.27 20.88
CA PRO A 113 0.59 -2.90 20.82
C PRO A 113 1.13 -2.10 19.62
N ARG A 114 0.38 -1.08 19.21
CA ARG A 114 0.77 -0.17 18.14
C ARG A 114 0.20 1.23 18.29
N SER A 115 0.95 2.20 17.79
CA SER A 115 0.44 3.47 17.27
C SER A 115 0.82 3.51 15.79
N GLU A 116 -0.10 3.15 14.92
CA GLU A 116 0.24 2.80 13.53
C GLU A 116 -0.89 3.17 12.57
N LEU A 117 -0.50 3.81 11.48
CA LEU A 117 -1.37 4.18 10.38
C LEU A 117 -1.69 2.96 9.50
N ARG A 118 -2.90 2.91 8.95
CA ARG A 118 -3.31 2.02 7.87
C ARG A 118 -3.86 2.83 6.71
N GLU A 119 -3.33 2.60 5.52
CA GLU A 119 -3.73 3.31 4.31
C GLU A 119 -5.16 2.99 3.90
N MET A 120 -5.94 3.99 3.50
CA MET A 120 -7.34 3.96 3.12
C MET A 120 -7.50 4.48 1.69
N ILE A 121 -7.64 3.60 0.70
CA ILE A 121 -7.93 4.02 -0.70
C ILE A 121 -9.31 4.68 -0.80
N ASP A 122 -10.29 4.13 -0.07
CA ASP A 122 -11.54 4.80 0.22
C ASP A 122 -11.49 5.28 1.67
N PRO A 123 -11.52 6.59 1.94
CA PRO A 123 -11.46 7.13 3.30
C PRO A 123 -12.58 6.67 4.25
N SER A 124 -13.70 6.17 3.71
CA SER A 124 -14.87 5.75 4.48
C SER A 124 -14.85 4.28 4.90
N THR A 125 -14.02 3.44 4.26
CA THR A 125 -14.04 1.98 4.48
C THR A 125 -12.68 1.32 4.26
N ASN A 126 -12.40 0.28 5.04
CA ASN A 126 -11.18 -0.52 4.85
C ASN A 126 -11.31 -1.59 3.75
N ALA A 127 -12.48 -1.75 3.14
CA ALA A 127 -12.72 -2.77 2.13
C ALA A 127 -12.01 -2.50 0.78
N VAL A 128 -11.66 -1.24 0.49
CA VAL A 128 -10.98 -0.86 -0.75
C VAL A 128 -9.46 -0.83 -0.55
N ASN A 129 -8.76 -1.55 -1.40
CA ASN A 129 -7.33 -1.86 -1.32
C ASN A 129 -6.74 -1.95 -2.74
N TRP A 130 -5.45 -1.70 -2.91
CA TRP A 130 -4.77 -1.78 -4.20
C TRP A 130 -4.28 -3.20 -4.48
N ASP A 131 -4.10 -3.56 -5.76
CA ASP A 131 -3.50 -4.84 -6.16
C ASP A 131 -2.06 -4.65 -6.64
N SER A 132 -1.39 -5.72 -7.07
CA SER A 132 0.02 -5.65 -7.46
C SER A 132 0.27 -5.00 -8.82
N PHE A 133 -0.76 -4.65 -9.61
CA PHE A 133 -0.58 -4.09 -10.95
C PHE A 133 -0.03 -2.67 -10.89
N GLY A 134 1.06 -2.41 -11.63
CA GLY A 134 1.68 -1.10 -11.77
C GLY A 134 2.84 -0.83 -10.79
N THR A 135 2.83 0.21 -9.96
CA THR A 135 3.88 0.60 -9.00
C THR A 135 3.28 1.33 -7.80
N ALA A 136 3.09 0.62 -6.69
CA ALA A 136 2.77 1.19 -5.39
C ALA A 136 4.07 1.48 -4.62
N ILE A 137 4.17 2.64 -3.98
CA ILE A 137 5.33 3.10 -3.22
C ILE A 137 4.86 3.68 -1.89
N LEU A 138 5.54 3.31 -0.81
CA LEU A 138 5.53 4.00 0.47
C LEU A 138 6.94 4.55 0.71
N ASP A 139 7.05 5.85 0.89
CA ASP A 139 8.30 6.55 1.17
C ASP A 139 8.19 7.26 2.53
N ALA A 140 9.18 7.04 3.40
CA ALA A 140 9.19 7.62 4.73
C ALA A 140 10.57 8.15 5.10
N GLN A 141 10.58 9.24 5.87
CA GLN A 141 11.74 9.73 6.61
C GLN A 141 11.38 9.77 8.09
N LEU A 142 12.21 9.17 8.93
CA LEU A 142 11.91 8.97 10.34
C LEU A 142 13.15 8.90 11.22
N LYS A 143 12.90 8.96 12.54
CA LYS A 143 13.84 8.61 13.61
C LYS A 143 13.16 7.60 14.53
N VAL A 144 13.93 6.61 14.97
CA VAL A 144 13.54 5.78 16.13
C VAL A 144 14.22 6.36 17.36
N MET A 145 13.42 6.77 18.34
CA MET A 145 13.89 7.46 19.55
C MET A 145 14.05 6.50 20.72
N GLN A 146 13.20 5.48 20.78
CA GLN A 146 13.20 4.45 21.82
C GLN A 146 12.72 3.13 21.22
N VAL A 147 13.21 2.02 21.78
CA VAL A 147 12.78 0.65 21.46
C VAL A 147 12.57 -0.15 22.77
N PRO A 148 11.79 -1.23 22.73
CA PRO A 148 11.61 -2.12 23.88
C PRO A 148 12.94 -2.64 24.41
N GLN A 149 13.13 -2.63 25.73
CA GLN A 149 14.36 -3.18 26.34
C GLN A 149 14.51 -4.68 26.08
N LYS A 150 13.37 -5.40 26.00
CA LYS A 150 13.34 -6.86 25.87
C LYS A 150 13.97 -7.38 24.57
N ASP A 151 13.73 -6.71 23.44
CA ASP A 151 14.19 -7.21 22.12
C ASP A 151 14.78 -6.14 21.19
N GLY A 152 14.78 -4.87 21.61
CA GLY A 152 15.30 -3.74 20.86
C GLY A 152 14.58 -3.48 19.53
N THR A 153 13.38 -4.02 19.31
CA THR A 153 12.78 -4.11 17.97
C THR A 153 11.47 -3.31 17.85
N VAL A 154 11.34 -2.58 16.74
CA VAL A 154 10.08 -1.92 16.32
C VAL A 154 9.88 -2.12 14.81
N ILE A 155 8.64 -2.39 14.40
CA ILE A 155 8.23 -2.37 12.99
C ILE A 155 7.78 -0.95 12.67
N VAL A 156 8.34 -0.37 11.62
CA VAL A 156 8.13 1.04 11.23
C VAL A 156 7.34 1.22 9.94
N GLY A 157 7.27 0.18 9.11
CA GLY A 157 6.54 0.20 7.83
C GLY A 157 6.15 -1.19 7.39
N GLN A 158 5.03 -1.31 6.66
CA GLN A 158 4.52 -2.59 6.17
C GLN A 158 3.82 -2.44 4.81
N VAL A 159 3.76 -3.56 4.09
CA VAL A 159 2.71 -3.85 3.11
C VAL A 159 1.96 -5.06 3.65
N HIS A 160 0.67 -4.89 3.92
CA HIS A 160 -0.15 -5.97 4.45
C HIS A 160 -1.17 -6.44 3.40
N GLY A 161 -1.31 -7.75 3.22
CA GLY A 161 -2.42 -8.29 2.42
C GLY A 161 -3.74 -8.14 3.16
N HIS A 162 -4.82 -7.74 2.49
CA HIS A 162 -6.07 -7.35 3.16
C HIS A 162 -6.73 -8.49 3.95
N GLY A 163 -6.62 -9.72 3.45
CA GLY A 163 -7.11 -10.94 4.12
C GLY A 163 -6.02 -12.00 4.31
N SER A 164 -4.75 -11.63 4.13
CA SER A 164 -3.61 -12.54 4.03
C SER A 164 -2.42 -12.05 4.84
N ALA A 165 -1.30 -12.78 4.78
CA ALA A 165 -0.09 -12.44 5.49
C ALA A 165 0.47 -11.06 5.09
N PRO A 166 1.24 -10.40 5.97
CA PRO A 166 1.99 -9.21 5.57
C PRO A 166 3.05 -9.59 4.54
N LEU A 167 3.00 -8.95 3.36
CA LEU A 167 3.99 -9.11 2.29
C LEU A 167 5.35 -8.57 2.71
N VAL A 168 5.36 -7.39 3.36
CA VAL A 168 6.56 -6.69 3.80
C VAL A 168 6.41 -6.25 5.25
N LEU A 169 7.44 -6.46 6.05
CA LEU A 169 7.61 -5.80 7.36
C LEU A 169 9.00 -5.16 7.40
N VAL A 170 9.07 -3.84 7.61
CA VAL A 170 10.32 -3.10 7.80
C VAL A 170 10.55 -2.90 9.30
N TYR A 171 11.62 -3.48 9.80
CA TYR A 171 12.02 -3.45 11.19
C TYR A 171 13.20 -2.50 11.39
N TYR A 172 13.21 -1.80 12.52
CA TYR A 172 14.40 -1.28 13.15
C TYR A 172 14.73 -2.15 14.37
N LYS A 173 15.98 -2.61 14.48
CA LYS A 173 16.46 -3.35 15.66
C LYS A 173 17.73 -2.72 16.20
N TYR A 174 17.66 -2.26 17.44
CA TYR A 174 18.78 -1.72 18.19
C TYR A 174 19.59 -2.83 18.85
N ASP A 175 20.90 -2.66 18.84
CA ASP A 175 21.84 -3.44 19.63
C ASP A 175 22.38 -2.55 20.76
N PHE A 176 22.01 -2.89 21.98
CA PHE A 176 22.38 -2.15 23.19
C PHE A 176 23.88 -2.21 23.49
N ALA A 177 24.58 -3.27 23.06
CA ALA A 177 26.01 -3.42 23.30
C ALA A 177 26.82 -2.50 22.39
N THR A 178 26.45 -2.42 21.11
CA THR A 178 27.14 -1.58 20.13
C THR A 178 26.57 -0.16 20.04
N GLN A 179 25.43 0.11 20.68
CA GLN A 179 24.69 1.36 20.63
C GLN A 179 24.33 1.80 19.20
N THR A 180 24.06 0.82 18.34
CA THR A 180 23.66 1.06 16.95
C THR A 180 22.49 0.17 16.58
N GLY A 181 21.67 0.63 15.65
CA GLY A 181 20.58 -0.13 15.07
C GLY A 181 20.85 -0.57 13.65
N LYS A 182 20.11 -1.59 13.22
CA LYS A 182 19.97 -1.99 11.84
C LYS A 182 18.52 -1.89 11.40
N VAL A 183 18.31 -1.54 10.13
CA VAL A 183 17.03 -1.66 9.45
C VAL A 183 17.07 -2.95 8.63
N PHE A 184 16.09 -3.83 8.83
CA PHE A 184 15.96 -5.04 8.04
C PHE A 184 14.51 -5.25 7.64
N THR A 185 14.29 -5.92 6.52
CA THR A 185 12.95 -6.24 6.03
C THR A 185 12.69 -7.74 6.07
N LYS A 186 11.48 -8.14 6.44
CA LYS A 186 10.93 -9.48 6.17
C LYS A 186 10.13 -9.39 4.87
N LEU A 187 10.48 -10.22 3.89
CA LEU A 187 9.69 -10.45 2.68
C LEU A 187 9.01 -11.82 2.77
N GLN A 188 7.69 -11.83 2.72
CA GLN A 188 6.86 -13.03 2.86
C GLN A 188 6.66 -13.69 1.49
N GLY A 189 6.98 -14.97 1.37
CA GLY A 189 7.03 -15.66 0.07
C GLY A 189 5.67 -15.95 -0.54
N THR A 190 4.68 -16.34 0.29
CA THR A 190 3.30 -16.63 -0.14
C THR A 190 2.29 -15.87 0.74
N PRO A 191 1.02 -15.70 0.31
CA PRO A 191 -0.03 -15.05 1.12
C PRO A 191 -0.35 -15.72 2.47
N VAL A 192 0.27 -16.86 2.77
CA VAL A 192 0.03 -17.62 4.00
C VAL A 192 1.01 -17.19 5.09
N GLN A 193 0.51 -17.00 6.31
CA GLN A 193 1.33 -16.62 7.46
C GLN A 193 2.34 -17.74 7.78
N GLY A 194 3.63 -17.42 7.77
CA GLY A 194 4.71 -18.36 8.12
C GLY A 194 5.71 -18.55 6.99
N PRO A 195 6.62 -19.54 7.07
CA PRO A 195 7.55 -19.83 5.99
C PRO A 195 6.83 -20.23 4.67
N PRO A 196 7.40 -19.91 3.50
CA PRO A 196 8.71 -19.27 3.31
C PRO A 196 8.66 -17.75 3.51
N TYR A 197 9.70 -17.21 4.14
CA TYR A 197 10.00 -15.78 4.19
C TYR A 197 11.50 -15.57 4.29
N TRP A 198 11.97 -14.37 3.97
CA TRP A 198 13.38 -14.01 4.04
C TRP A 198 13.59 -12.70 4.80
N HIS A 199 14.70 -12.61 5.51
CA HIS A 199 15.14 -11.39 6.18
C HIS A 199 16.35 -10.80 5.48
N TYR A 200 16.28 -9.51 5.14
CA TYR A 200 17.38 -8.78 4.52
C TYR A 200 17.72 -7.57 5.37
N THR A 201 18.97 -7.48 5.82
CA THR A 201 19.47 -6.23 6.41
C THR A 201 19.70 -5.23 5.29
N ILE A 202 18.97 -4.12 5.31
CA ILE A 202 18.98 -3.11 4.24
C ILE A 202 19.72 -1.83 4.66
N LEU A 203 19.98 -1.62 5.95
CA LEU A 203 20.80 -0.53 6.48
C LEU A 203 21.33 -0.93 7.86
N SER A 204 22.55 -0.50 8.21
CA SER A 204 23.20 -0.78 9.50
C SER A 204 23.81 0.49 10.08
N GLY A 205 24.10 0.49 11.39
CA GLY A 205 24.80 1.59 12.05
C GLY A 205 23.93 2.81 12.37
N VAL A 206 22.60 2.66 12.35
CA VAL A 206 21.65 3.76 12.59
C VAL A 206 21.41 3.90 14.09
N LYS A 207 21.94 4.93 14.73
CA LYS A 207 21.74 5.18 16.17
C LYS A 207 20.29 5.57 16.48
N LEU A 208 19.85 5.40 17.72
CA LEU A 208 18.61 6.03 18.18
C LEU A 208 18.72 7.56 18.00
N GLY A 209 17.65 8.19 17.56
CA GLY A 209 17.61 9.62 17.24
C GLY A 209 18.26 10.02 15.90
N GLN A 210 18.90 9.09 15.19
CA GLN A 210 19.45 9.35 13.86
C GLN A 210 18.35 9.23 12.79
N THR A 211 18.27 10.23 11.90
CA THR A 211 17.35 10.21 10.76
C THR A 211 17.77 9.14 9.75
N PHE A 212 16.81 8.40 9.22
CA PHE A 212 16.96 7.60 8.02
C PHE A 212 15.69 7.66 7.18
N THR A 213 15.78 7.23 5.93
CA THR A 213 14.65 7.00 5.04
C THR A 213 14.49 5.52 4.76
N TYR A 214 13.26 5.10 4.48
CA TYR A 214 13.01 3.84 3.78
C TYR A 214 11.98 4.04 2.67
N GLN A 215 12.05 3.18 1.67
CA GLN A 215 11.05 3.06 0.63
C GLN A 215 10.65 1.60 0.46
N ILE A 216 9.34 1.33 0.43
CA ILE A 216 8.77 0.05 -0.02
C ILE A 216 8.15 0.30 -1.39
N LYS A 217 8.45 -0.55 -2.37
CA LYS A 217 7.87 -0.51 -3.71
C LYS A 217 7.34 -1.88 -4.09
N VAL A 218 6.08 -1.96 -4.52
CA VAL A 218 5.47 -3.14 -5.16
C VAL A 218 5.16 -2.77 -6.59
N SER A 219 5.69 -3.50 -7.57
CA SER A 219 5.50 -3.16 -8.97
C SER A 219 5.32 -4.35 -9.88
N ARG A 220 4.45 -4.22 -10.89
CA ARG A 220 4.20 -5.19 -11.94
C ARG A 220 3.98 -4.48 -13.28
N ASN A 221 4.69 -4.90 -14.31
CA ASN A 221 4.56 -4.36 -15.66
C ASN A 221 3.85 -5.37 -16.57
N GLY A 222 2.65 -5.02 -17.05
CA GLY A 222 1.90 -5.91 -17.95
C GLY A 222 1.69 -7.30 -17.36
N SER A 223 2.11 -8.33 -18.09
CA SER A 223 2.01 -9.74 -17.68
C SER A 223 3.18 -10.24 -16.84
N ASP A 224 4.20 -9.42 -16.58
CA ASP A 224 5.35 -9.85 -15.79
C ASP A 224 4.93 -10.20 -14.36
N PRO A 225 5.68 -11.06 -13.65
CA PRO A 225 5.49 -11.26 -12.23
C PRO A 225 5.64 -9.94 -11.46
N ALA A 226 4.84 -9.77 -10.41
CA ALA A 226 5.01 -8.64 -9.51
C ALA A 226 6.36 -8.74 -8.76
N VAL A 227 6.96 -7.59 -8.45
CA VAL A 227 8.23 -7.46 -7.76
C VAL A 227 8.04 -6.54 -6.58
N VAL A 228 8.52 -6.96 -5.41
CA VAL A 228 8.65 -6.09 -4.24
C VAL A 228 10.10 -5.72 -4.02
N ALA A 229 10.35 -4.44 -3.77
CA ALA A 229 11.66 -3.89 -3.45
C ALA A 229 11.56 -3.03 -2.17
N VAL A 230 12.57 -3.15 -1.30
CA VAL A 230 12.68 -2.33 -0.08
C VAL A 230 14.08 -1.76 0.02
N SER A 231 14.20 -0.45 0.22
CA SER A 231 15.48 0.24 0.34
C SER A 231 15.48 1.18 1.55
N ALA A 232 16.66 1.52 2.06
CA ALA A 232 16.82 2.48 3.14
C ALA A 232 18.14 3.24 2.99
N ASN A 233 18.07 4.58 2.94
CA ASN A 233 19.20 5.45 2.57
C ASN A 233 20.01 4.88 1.39
N ASN A 234 21.34 4.83 1.52
CA ASN A 234 22.29 4.26 0.58
C ASN A 234 22.67 2.81 0.92
N GLY A 235 21.87 2.12 1.75
CA GLY A 235 22.10 0.72 2.10
C GLY A 235 21.71 -0.23 0.96
N THR A 236 21.95 -1.53 1.15
CA THR A 236 21.69 -2.54 0.13
C THR A 236 20.19 -2.85 0.05
N PRO A 237 19.51 -2.60 -1.09
CA PRO A 237 18.09 -2.91 -1.21
C PRO A 237 17.83 -4.41 -1.16
N ALA A 238 16.65 -4.79 -0.65
CA ALA A 238 16.09 -6.12 -0.79
C ALA A 238 15.13 -6.14 -1.97
N THR A 239 15.10 -7.23 -2.73
CA THR A 239 14.15 -7.41 -3.85
C THR A 239 13.70 -8.85 -3.91
N MET A 240 12.42 -9.07 -4.21
CA MET A 240 11.83 -10.40 -4.37
C MET A 240 10.81 -10.36 -5.51
N VAL A 241 10.93 -11.32 -6.43
CA VAL A 241 9.84 -11.63 -7.36
C VAL A 241 8.75 -12.31 -6.53
N MET A 242 7.55 -11.74 -6.56
CA MET A 242 6.40 -12.28 -5.81
C MET A 242 5.93 -13.57 -6.47
N ASP A 243 5.64 -14.57 -5.64
CA ASP A 243 4.96 -15.79 -6.09
C ASP A 243 3.59 -15.44 -6.69
N SER A 244 3.18 -16.14 -7.75
CA SER A 244 1.92 -15.85 -8.44
C SER A 244 0.68 -16.06 -7.56
N SER A 245 0.80 -16.79 -6.44
CA SER A 245 -0.27 -16.87 -5.43
C SER A 245 -0.66 -15.52 -4.83
N TRP A 246 0.19 -14.49 -4.93
CA TRP A 246 -0.14 -13.12 -4.53
C TRP A 246 -1.01 -12.36 -5.54
N ASP A 247 -1.18 -12.86 -6.76
CA ASP A 247 -1.86 -12.12 -7.84
C ASP A 247 -3.35 -11.88 -7.58
N THR A 248 -3.97 -12.66 -6.69
CA THR A 248 -5.38 -12.50 -6.28
C THR A 248 -5.55 -11.66 -5.02
N GLU A 249 -4.45 -11.30 -4.37
CA GLU A 249 -4.47 -10.53 -3.14
C GLU A 249 -4.61 -9.03 -3.41
N THR A 250 -5.09 -8.32 -2.40
CA THR A 250 -5.07 -6.86 -2.36
C THR A 250 -4.32 -6.41 -1.13
N PHE A 251 -3.79 -5.20 -1.15
CA PHE A 251 -2.79 -4.72 -0.20
C PHE A 251 -3.13 -3.32 0.30
N TYR A 252 -2.53 -2.98 1.43
CA TYR A 252 -2.50 -1.63 1.97
C TYR A 252 -1.16 -1.38 2.67
N PHE A 253 -0.71 -0.12 2.64
CA PHE A 253 0.45 0.29 3.41
C PHE A 253 0.12 0.48 4.90
N LYS A 254 1.13 0.28 5.74
CA LYS A 254 1.12 0.70 7.15
C LYS A 254 2.42 1.41 7.49
N ALA A 255 2.37 2.36 8.41
CA ALA A 255 3.55 3.05 8.93
C ALA A 255 3.32 3.52 10.36
N GLY A 256 4.32 3.38 11.23
CA GLY A 256 4.19 3.88 12.60
C GLY A 256 5.15 3.23 13.59
N SER A 257 4.65 3.04 14.81
CA SER A 257 5.31 2.31 15.89
C SER A 257 4.51 1.05 16.19
N TYR A 258 4.95 -0.09 15.65
CA TYR A 258 4.34 -1.40 15.93
C TYR A 258 5.34 -2.31 16.64
N LEU A 259 4.98 -2.78 17.83
CA LEU A 259 5.88 -3.60 18.63
C LEU A 259 6.00 -5.03 18.08
N HIS A 260 7.18 -5.61 18.29
CA HIS A 260 7.44 -7.04 18.08
C HIS A 260 7.33 -7.84 19.39
N THR A 261 6.97 -7.15 20.47
CA THR A 261 6.83 -7.72 21.82
C THR A 261 5.73 -7.00 22.59
N TYR A 262 5.48 -7.47 23.81
CA TYR A 262 4.44 -6.97 24.71
C TYR A 262 4.84 -7.24 26.18
N GLY A 263 4.12 -6.61 27.12
CA GLY A 263 4.34 -6.72 28.56
C GLY A 263 3.49 -5.71 29.34
N ASP A 264 3.82 -5.46 30.61
CA ASP A 264 2.97 -4.63 31.50
C ASP A 264 3.47 -3.19 31.69
N SER A 265 4.60 -2.82 31.07
CA SER A 265 5.20 -1.50 31.22
C SER A 265 4.53 -0.44 30.36
N SER A 266 4.22 0.71 30.95
CA SER A 266 3.74 1.91 30.26
C SER A 266 4.86 2.84 29.75
N THR A 267 6.09 2.63 30.23
CA THR A 267 7.26 3.46 29.91
C THR A 267 8.30 2.75 29.04
N ASP A 268 8.22 1.42 28.95
CA ASP A 268 8.96 0.63 27.98
C ASP A 268 8.10 0.40 26.72
N GLY A 269 8.72 0.41 25.56
CA GLY A 269 8.02 0.48 24.28
C GLY A 269 8.83 1.15 23.19
N ALA A 270 8.19 1.54 22.09
CA ALA A 270 8.84 2.18 20.96
C ALA A 270 8.27 3.57 20.65
N LEU A 271 9.17 4.55 20.54
CA LEU A 271 8.88 5.94 20.16
C LEU A 271 9.47 6.21 18.77
N VAL A 272 8.62 6.52 17.81
CA VAL A 272 9.02 6.77 16.42
C VAL A 272 8.53 8.15 15.99
N LYS A 273 9.40 8.92 15.34
CA LYS A 273 9.10 10.25 14.80
C LYS A 273 9.18 10.22 13.28
N PHE A 274 8.10 10.56 12.59
CA PHE A 274 8.07 10.73 11.14
C PHE A 274 8.22 12.21 10.78
N TYR A 275 9.06 12.47 9.78
CA TYR A 275 9.29 13.79 9.17
C TYR A 275 8.81 13.83 7.72
N ARG A 276 8.65 12.65 7.10
CA ARG A 276 8.00 12.47 5.80
C ARG A 276 7.25 11.16 5.80
N LEU A 277 6.06 11.18 5.24
CA LEU A 277 5.28 10.00 4.89
C LEU A 277 4.55 10.31 3.59
N ALA A 278 4.87 9.57 2.54
CA ALA A 278 4.24 9.73 1.24
C ALA A 278 3.94 8.36 0.66
N THR A 279 2.77 8.24 0.03
CA THR A 279 2.44 7.07 -0.78
C THR A 279 2.17 7.51 -2.20
N SER A 280 2.49 6.62 -3.15
CA SER A 280 2.06 6.75 -4.54
C SER A 280 1.62 5.40 -5.04
N HIS A 281 0.59 5.36 -5.85
CA HIS A 281 0.15 4.16 -6.56
C HIS A 281 0.51 4.33 -8.05
N PRO A 282 0.48 3.26 -8.87
CA PRO A 282 0.91 3.37 -10.26
C PRO A 282 0.15 4.49 -10.95
N ALA A 283 0.79 5.64 -11.20
CA ALA A 283 0.16 6.88 -11.67
C ALA A 283 -1.32 7.01 -11.23
N ASP A 284 -1.58 7.20 -9.94
CA ASP A 284 -2.94 7.38 -9.39
C ASP A 284 -3.97 6.33 -9.83
N GLY A 285 -3.47 5.13 -10.13
CA GLY A 285 -4.03 3.90 -10.70
C GLY A 285 -5.50 3.81 -11.12
N LEU A 286 -6.09 4.84 -11.70
CA LEU A 286 -7.42 4.71 -12.29
C LEU A 286 -7.29 3.93 -13.60
N TYR A 287 -7.87 2.73 -13.68
CA TYR A 287 -7.94 1.98 -14.94
C TYR A 287 -9.20 1.13 -15.04
N ILE A 288 -9.72 1.04 -16.27
CA ILE A 288 -10.96 0.32 -16.56
C ILE A 288 -10.67 -1.16 -16.75
N THR A 289 -11.25 -2.00 -15.87
CA THR A 289 -11.04 -3.45 -15.82
C THR A 289 -11.97 -4.23 -16.76
N THR A 290 -13.13 -3.68 -17.09
CA THR A 290 -14.08 -4.33 -18.01
C THR A 290 -13.45 -4.57 -19.39
N ASN A 291 -13.65 -5.76 -19.96
CA ASN A 291 -13.16 -6.11 -21.30
C ASN A 291 -13.68 -5.14 -22.36
N ALA A 292 -12.85 -4.81 -23.35
CA ALA A 292 -13.21 -3.86 -24.42
C ALA A 292 -14.39 -4.37 -25.27
N ALA A 293 -14.45 -5.68 -25.53
CA ALA A 293 -15.61 -6.30 -26.15
C ALA A 293 -16.67 -6.59 -25.09
N LEU A 294 -17.78 -5.86 -25.15
CA LEU A 294 -18.92 -6.03 -24.25
C LEU A 294 -19.88 -7.11 -24.77
N PRO A 295 -20.76 -7.68 -23.91
CA PRO A 295 -21.75 -8.65 -24.36
C PRO A 295 -22.59 -8.11 -25.51
N ASN A 296 -22.85 -8.95 -26.51
CA ASN A 296 -23.69 -8.58 -27.65
C ASN A 296 -25.11 -8.25 -27.18
N ALA A 297 -25.72 -7.24 -27.79
CA ALA A 297 -27.11 -6.87 -27.56
C ALA A 297 -28.01 -7.45 -28.66
N LYS A 298 -29.33 -7.43 -28.45
CA LYS A 298 -30.35 -7.79 -29.45
C LYS A 298 -31.32 -6.63 -29.63
N ALA A 299 -31.75 -6.39 -30.87
CA ALA A 299 -32.74 -5.37 -31.15
C ALA A 299 -34.03 -5.62 -30.36
N ASN A 300 -34.67 -4.55 -29.90
CA ASN A 300 -35.92 -4.58 -29.15
C ASN A 300 -35.90 -5.40 -27.84
N THR A 301 -34.70 -5.78 -27.36
CA THR A 301 -34.52 -6.49 -26.09
C THR A 301 -33.81 -5.60 -25.09
N PRO A 302 -34.28 -5.46 -23.84
CA PRO A 302 -33.56 -4.72 -22.81
C PRO A 302 -32.12 -5.22 -22.63
N TYR A 303 -31.19 -4.28 -22.50
CA TYR A 303 -29.77 -4.52 -22.31
C TYR A 303 -29.29 -3.80 -21.05
N SER A 304 -28.39 -4.43 -20.31
CA SER A 304 -27.71 -3.83 -19.16
C SER A 304 -26.33 -4.46 -19.00
N THR A 305 -25.30 -3.62 -18.91
CA THR A 305 -23.95 -4.04 -18.50
C THR A 305 -23.32 -2.99 -17.60
N GLN A 306 -22.49 -3.42 -16.65
CA GLN A 306 -21.80 -2.53 -15.72
C GLN A 306 -20.31 -2.46 -16.07
N LEU A 307 -19.81 -1.25 -16.28
CA LEU A 307 -18.38 -1.00 -16.37
C LEU A 307 -17.77 -0.93 -14.97
N SER A 308 -16.57 -1.48 -14.85
CA SER A 308 -15.80 -1.56 -13.61
C SER A 308 -14.42 -0.95 -13.84
N PHE A 309 -13.88 -0.35 -12.80
CA PHE A 309 -12.53 0.19 -12.75
C PHE A 309 -11.86 -0.23 -11.44
N ARG A 310 -10.54 -0.08 -11.37
CA ARG A 310 -9.73 -0.22 -10.17
C ARG A 310 -8.82 0.99 -10.02
N GLY A 311 -8.28 1.13 -8.80
CA GLY A 311 -7.55 2.29 -8.31
C GLY A 311 -8.32 3.60 -8.48
N GLY A 312 -7.60 4.72 -8.52
CA GLY A 312 -8.19 6.04 -8.27
C GLY A 312 -8.66 6.20 -6.81
N MET A 313 -9.12 7.40 -6.45
CA MET A 313 -9.66 7.73 -5.14
C MET A 313 -11.18 7.94 -5.19
N GLY A 314 -11.91 7.28 -4.27
CA GLY A 314 -13.38 7.38 -4.18
C GLY A 314 -14.11 6.70 -5.34
N GLY A 315 -15.42 6.97 -5.46
CA GLY A 315 -16.24 6.47 -6.58
C GLY A 315 -15.92 7.18 -7.91
N GLY A 316 -16.04 6.46 -9.02
CA GLY A 316 -15.75 6.97 -10.35
C GLY A 316 -17.00 7.50 -11.06
N THR A 317 -16.87 8.63 -11.75
CA THR A 317 -17.89 9.16 -12.67
C THR A 317 -17.53 8.85 -14.11
N TRP A 318 -18.50 8.39 -14.88
CA TRP A 318 -18.29 7.90 -16.24
C TRP A 318 -18.85 8.85 -17.29
N SER A 319 -18.17 8.95 -18.44
CA SER A 319 -18.55 9.83 -19.55
C SER A 319 -18.08 9.29 -20.91
N LEU A 320 -18.76 9.69 -21.98
CA LEU A 320 -18.30 9.43 -23.36
C LEU A 320 -17.23 10.46 -23.76
N VAL A 321 -16.19 9.99 -24.42
CA VAL A 321 -15.15 10.85 -25.01
C VAL A 321 -15.34 10.99 -26.52
N SER A 322 -15.73 9.90 -27.18
CA SER A 322 -15.98 9.88 -28.63
C SER A 322 -16.84 8.69 -29.03
N GLY A 323 -17.59 8.82 -30.12
CA GLY A 323 -18.56 7.81 -30.53
C GLY A 323 -19.73 7.73 -29.56
N HIS A 324 -20.62 6.76 -29.77
CA HIS A 324 -21.79 6.55 -28.95
C HIS A 324 -22.09 5.05 -28.87
N PRO A 325 -22.69 4.55 -27.79
CA PRO A 325 -23.29 3.22 -27.78
C PRO A 325 -24.29 3.07 -28.93
N PRO A 326 -24.64 1.84 -29.33
CA PRO A 326 -25.68 1.59 -30.33
C PRO A 326 -26.98 2.33 -30.03
N ALA A 327 -27.70 2.77 -31.08
CA ALA A 327 -28.93 3.54 -30.93
C ALA A 327 -29.93 2.82 -30.00
N GLY A 328 -30.42 3.53 -28.98
CA GLY A 328 -31.29 2.97 -27.94
C GLY A 328 -30.57 2.55 -26.65
N LEU A 329 -29.23 2.58 -26.62
CA LEU A 329 -28.42 2.38 -25.41
C LEU A 329 -27.81 3.70 -24.93
N THR A 330 -27.67 3.84 -23.61
CA THR A 330 -27.11 5.02 -22.94
C THR A 330 -26.05 4.61 -21.94
N LEU A 331 -24.90 5.30 -21.94
CA LEU A 331 -23.92 5.24 -20.83
C LEU A 331 -24.38 6.19 -19.72
N ASN A 332 -24.58 5.65 -18.52
CA ASN A 332 -24.93 6.40 -17.32
C ASN A 332 -23.67 6.80 -16.53
N ARG A 333 -23.83 7.80 -15.65
CA ARG A 333 -22.72 8.39 -14.90
C ARG A 333 -22.10 7.44 -13.85
N ASP A 334 -22.82 6.39 -13.47
CA ASP A 334 -22.38 5.30 -12.60
C ASP A 334 -21.63 4.17 -13.34
N GLY A 335 -21.49 4.29 -14.67
CA GLY A 335 -20.79 3.31 -15.50
C GLY A 335 -21.68 2.19 -16.02
N SER A 336 -22.98 2.20 -15.74
CA SER A 336 -23.92 1.28 -16.37
C SER A 336 -24.20 1.70 -17.82
N ILE A 337 -24.30 0.74 -18.74
CA ILE A 337 -24.82 0.96 -20.10
C ILE A 337 -26.15 0.23 -20.19
N THR A 338 -27.24 0.98 -20.36
CA THR A 338 -28.62 0.45 -20.30
C THR A 338 -29.48 0.96 -21.44
N GLY A 339 -30.57 0.24 -21.73
CA GLY A 339 -31.59 0.65 -22.69
C GLY A 339 -32.13 -0.51 -23.52
N THR A 340 -32.80 -0.19 -24.62
CA THR A 340 -33.33 -1.17 -25.58
C THR A 340 -32.82 -0.79 -26.97
N PRO A 341 -31.91 -1.56 -27.59
CA PRO A 341 -31.36 -1.24 -28.90
C PRO A 341 -32.45 -1.16 -29.96
N ALA A 342 -32.39 -0.13 -30.80
CA ALA A 342 -33.31 0.04 -31.92
C ALA A 342 -33.00 -0.95 -33.06
N THR A 343 -34.00 -1.30 -33.88
CA THR A 343 -33.80 -2.13 -35.08
C THR A 343 -32.79 -1.53 -36.06
N SER A 344 -32.65 -0.21 -36.10
CA SER A 344 -31.64 0.49 -36.92
C SER A 344 -30.20 0.25 -36.47
N ALA A 345 -29.99 -0.30 -35.27
CA ALA A 345 -28.66 -0.59 -34.74
C ALA A 345 -28.13 -1.98 -35.12
N ILE A 346 -28.95 -2.84 -35.76
CA ILE A 346 -28.55 -4.20 -36.16
C ILE A 346 -27.35 -4.13 -37.10
N SER A 347 -26.28 -4.84 -36.73
CA SER A 347 -25.03 -4.87 -37.51
C SER A 347 -24.24 -6.13 -37.19
N SER A 348 -23.55 -6.67 -38.20
CA SER A 348 -22.54 -7.73 -38.00
C SER A 348 -21.18 -7.19 -37.59
N GLN A 349 -21.00 -5.86 -37.60
CA GLN A 349 -19.77 -5.18 -37.21
C GLN A 349 -19.89 -4.58 -35.80
N PRO A 350 -18.81 -4.57 -35.01
CA PRO A 350 -18.78 -3.91 -33.72
C PRO A 350 -19.01 -2.41 -33.85
N ASN A 351 -19.92 -1.87 -33.03
CA ASN A 351 -20.07 -0.45 -32.83
C ASN A 351 -19.10 0.00 -31.73
N ASP A 352 -18.13 0.82 -32.12
CA ASP A 352 -17.04 1.27 -31.25
C ASP A 352 -17.33 2.64 -30.61
N PHE A 353 -16.99 2.79 -29.32
CA PHE A 353 -17.08 4.05 -28.61
C PHE A 353 -16.00 4.14 -27.52
N MET A 354 -15.60 5.35 -27.15
CA MET A 354 -14.57 5.59 -26.14
C MET A 354 -15.18 6.18 -24.88
N VAL A 355 -14.89 5.56 -23.74
CA VAL A 355 -15.43 5.91 -22.43
C VAL A 355 -14.29 6.36 -21.52
N ARG A 356 -14.58 7.35 -20.67
CA ARG A 356 -13.69 7.83 -19.60
C ARG A 356 -14.34 7.61 -18.24
N VAL A 357 -13.54 7.10 -17.30
CA VAL A 357 -13.82 7.19 -15.87
C VAL A 357 -12.99 8.34 -15.28
N THR A 358 -13.58 9.08 -14.34
CA THR A 358 -12.94 10.16 -13.56
C THR A 358 -13.16 9.89 -12.08
N ASP A 359 -12.11 9.83 -11.29
CA ASP A 359 -12.22 9.61 -9.84
C ASP A 359 -12.60 10.90 -9.08
N ALA A 360 -12.72 10.82 -7.75
CA ALA A 360 -13.13 11.95 -6.91
C ALA A 360 -12.10 13.10 -6.87
N ASN A 361 -10.85 12.83 -7.24
CA ASN A 361 -9.76 13.81 -7.27
C ASN A 361 -9.42 14.29 -8.68
N GLY A 362 -10.22 13.90 -9.67
CA GLY A 362 -10.09 14.35 -11.05
C GLY A 362 -9.08 13.57 -11.89
N ALA A 363 -8.53 12.46 -11.37
CA ALA A 363 -7.75 11.55 -12.19
C ALA A 363 -8.66 10.91 -13.24
N THR A 364 -8.17 10.69 -14.46
CA THR A 364 -8.99 10.15 -15.56
C THR A 364 -8.32 8.96 -16.25
N TYR A 365 -9.13 8.02 -16.73
CA TYR A 365 -8.68 6.93 -17.59
C TYR A 365 -9.70 6.66 -18.68
N SER A 366 -9.24 6.51 -19.92
CA SER A 366 -10.11 6.27 -21.08
C SER A 366 -9.85 4.91 -21.72
N LYS A 367 -10.91 4.21 -22.12
CA LYS A 367 -10.84 2.90 -22.80
C LYS A 367 -11.84 2.85 -23.94
N LYS A 368 -11.44 2.24 -25.06
CA LYS A 368 -12.32 1.95 -26.19
C LYS A 368 -13.11 0.66 -25.92
N PHE A 369 -14.41 0.71 -26.16
CA PHE A 369 -15.35 -0.39 -26.04
C PHE A 369 -16.06 -0.67 -27.36
N SER A 370 -16.61 -1.87 -27.47
CA SER A 370 -17.39 -2.30 -28.64
C SER A 370 -18.61 -3.14 -28.24
N ILE A 371 -19.76 -2.91 -28.90
CA ILE A 371 -20.97 -3.74 -28.80
C ILE A 371 -21.43 -4.15 -30.20
N ILE A 372 -21.82 -5.41 -30.40
CA ILE A 372 -22.52 -5.88 -31.60
C ILE A 372 -24.01 -6.00 -31.26
N VAL A 373 -24.89 -5.56 -32.17
CA VAL A 373 -26.35 -5.71 -32.03
C VAL A 373 -26.87 -6.71 -33.07
N GLY A 374 -27.35 -7.85 -32.58
CA GLY A 374 -28.05 -8.84 -33.39
C GLY A 374 -29.53 -8.55 -33.55
N SER A 375 -30.17 -9.28 -34.47
CA SER A 375 -31.63 -9.33 -34.63
C SER A 375 -32.34 -9.93 -33.44
#